data_AF-G8SHE5-F1
#
_entry.id   AF-G8SHE5-F1
#
_cell.length_a   1.000
_cell.length_b   1.000
_cell.length_c   1.000
_cell.angle_alpha   90.00
_cell.angle_beta   90.00
_cell.angle_gamma   90.00
#
_symmetry.space_group_name_H-M   'P 1'
#
loop_
_entity.id
_entity.type
_entity.pdbx_description
1 polymer ?
#
loop_
_entity_poly.entity_id
_entity_poly.type
_entity_poly.pdbx_seq_one_letter_code
_entity_poly.pdbx_strand_id
1 'polypeptide(L)'
;MQQGDFMFSTKRSRIRALALTGSLAAAGVTIGAVTFDASAAETAAPAPVAADAAAAGGPAEAAAGAPAAAQLKAVPPLVTAVPKDIRPPDGSQPIGAFVVTAGTQNYTCVVPAGATTGGYTGNSVPEAQLLGTGGRIHHFAGPSWQSERDGSLVTATKTAALPPRAGAIPELLLQVKTHSGSGILDRADYINRLYTSGGVAPATGCTAGQTVSVPYKALYVFWDAPAA
;
A
#
# COMPACT_ATOMS: atom_id res chain seq x y z
N MET A 1 -45.35 -58.37 -46.02
CA MET A 1 -45.03 -56.95 -46.32
C MET A 1 -45.59 -56.14 -45.15
N GLN A 2 -44.72 -55.71 -44.23
CA GLN A 2 -44.19 -54.33 -44.12
C GLN A 2 -45.10 -53.49 -43.18
N GLN A 3 -44.79 -53.41 -41.86
CA GLN A 3 -43.95 -52.45 -41.11
C GLN A 3 -44.62 -51.10 -40.78
N GLY A 4 -44.36 -50.60 -39.55
CA GLY A 4 -44.44 -49.19 -39.12
C GLY A 4 -45.48 -48.94 -38.01
N ASP A 5 -45.14 -49.00 -36.72
CA ASP A 5 -44.43 -48.03 -35.85
C ASP A 5 -45.40 -47.10 -35.08
N PHE A 6 -45.28 -47.03 -33.74
CA PHE A 6 -45.27 -45.76 -32.96
C PHE A 6 -45.15 -45.96 -31.43
N MET A 7 -44.16 -45.26 -30.86
CA MET A 7 -44.08 -44.57 -29.56
C MET A 7 -44.22 -45.33 -28.22
N PHE A 8 -43.09 -45.49 -27.53
CA PHE A 8 -43.02 -45.78 -26.09
C PHE A 8 -43.18 -44.49 -25.26
N SER A 9 -44.14 -44.51 -24.32
CA SER A 9 -44.41 -43.46 -23.35
C SER A 9 -44.24 -43.97 -21.91
N THR A 10 -43.47 -43.21 -21.14
CA THR A 10 -43.55 -42.96 -19.68
C THR A 10 -43.49 -44.15 -18.69
N LYS A 11 -42.45 -44.18 -17.84
CA LYS A 11 -42.46 -44.92 -16.57
C LYS A 11 -42.33 -43.98 -15.36
N ARG A 12 -43.26 -44.19 -14.43
CA ARG A 12 -43.37 -43.64 -13.07
C ARG A 12 -42.50 -44.42 -12.08
N SER A 13 -42.04 -43.80 -10.98
CA SER A 13 -41.94 -44.40 -9.62
C SER A 13 -41.36 -43.36 -8.64
N ARG A 14 -42.08 -42.84 -7.64
CA ARG A 14 -42.49 -43.38 -6.32
C ARG A 14 -41.34 -43.68 -5.32
N ILE A 15 -41.00 -42.65 -4.52
CA ILE A 15 -41.10 -42.52 -3.04
C ILE A 15 -40.43 -43.59 -2.11
N ARG A 16 -39.55 -43.05 -1.23
CA ARG A 16 -39.15 -43.36 0.18
C ARG A 16 -38.32 -44.61 0.54
N ALA A 17 -37.22 -44.35 1.25
CA ALA A 17 -36.75 -45.13 2.41
C ALA A 17 -35.92 -44.25 3.37
N LEU A 18 -35.85 -44.69 4.64
CA LEU A 18 -35.61 -43.95 5.87
C LEU A 18 -34.16 -44.09 6.39
N ALA A 19 -33.69 -43.04 7.08
CA ALA A 19 -32.69 -42.91 8.16
C ALA A 19 -31.50 -43.90 8.34
N LEU A 20 -30.29 -43.34 8.51
CA LEU A 20 -29.30 -43.81 9.49
C LEU A 20 -28.43 -42.64 9.98
N THR A 21 -28.37 -42.54 11.29
CA THR A 21 -27.59 -41.62 12.12
C THR A 21 -26.08 -41.83 11.97
N GLY A 22 -25.32 -40.73 11.87
CA GLY A 22 -23.86 -40.74 11.95
C GLY A 22 -23.34 -39.36 12.30
N SER A 23 -23.13 -39.13 13.60
CA SER A 23 -22.49 -37.92 14.12
C SER A 23 -21.00 -37.91 13.78
N LEU A 24 -20.55 -36.95 12.97
CA LEU A 24 -19.17 -36.49 12.99
C LEU A 24 -19.17 -34.99 13.32
N ALA A 25 -18.66 -34.69 14.52
CA ALA A 25 -18.29 -33.33 14.90
C ALA A 25 -17.05 -32.91 14.09
N ALA A 26 -17.27 -32.11 13.06
CA ALA A 26 -16.20 -31.32 12.44
C ALA A 26 -16.19 -29.96 13.13
N ALA A 27 -15.19 -29.74 13.99
CA ALA A 27 -14.82 -28.41 14.47
C ALA A 27 -14.29 -27.62 13.27
N GLY A 28 -15.18 -26.95 12.55
CA GLY A 28 -14.83 -25.98 11.52
C GLY A 28 -14.30 -24.72 12.18
N VAL A 29 -13.00 -24.50 12.09
CA VAL A 29 -12.42 -23.16 12.27
C VAL A 29 -12.96 -22.32 11.12
N THR A 30 -13.97 -21.50 11.38
CA THR A 30 -14.38 -20.45 10.45
C THR A 30 -13.29 -19.38 10.47
N ILE A 31 -12.34 -19.49 9.54
CA ILE A 31 -11.57 -18.32 9.11
C ILE A 31 -12.61 -17.39 8.49
N GLY A 32 -13.05 -16.39 9.25
CA GLY A 32 -13.94 -15.36 8.76
C GLY A 32 -13.30 -14.75 7.51
N ALA A 33 -14.02 -14.83 6.39
CA ALA A 33 -13.67 -14.09 5.20
C ALA A 33 -13.68 -12.60 5.56
N VAL A 34 -12.50 -12.04 5.82
CA VAL A 34 -12.31 -10.59 5.83
C VAL A 34 -12.48 -10.13 4.39
N THR A 35 -13.68 -9.64 4.09
CA THR A 35 -13.94 -8.88 2.88
C THR A 35 -13.15 -7.59 3.00
N PHE A 36 -12.06 -7.48 2.25
CA PHE A 36 -11.32 -6.22 2.12
C PHE A 36 -12.16 -5.27 1.27
N ASP A 37 -12.81 -4.29 1.91
CA ASP A 37 -13.41 -3.16 1.22
C ASP A 37 -12.29 -2.35 0.53
N ALA A 38 -12.33 -2.32 -0.80
CA ALA A 38 -11.43 -1.52 -1.60
C ALA A 38 -11.81 -0.04 -1.45
N SER A 39 -11.04 0.73 -0.67
CA SER A 39 -11.22 2.18 -0.62
C SER A 39 -9.93 2.94 -0.33
N ALA A 40 -9.44 3.64 -1.36
CA ALA A 40 -9.08 5.06 -1.38
C ALA A 40 -8.33 5.32 -2.70
N ALA A 41 -9.09 5.60 -3.75
CA ALA A 41 -8.55 5.98 -5.05
C ALA A 41 -7.74 7.29 -4.95
N GLU A 42 -6.51 7.29 -5.48
CA GLU A 42 -5.71 8.52 -5.66
C GLU A 42 -5.54 8.85 -7.13
N THR A 43 -6.46 9.67 -7.64
CA THR A 43 -6.38 10.22 -8.98
C THR A 43 -5.29 11.30 -9.05
N ALA A 44 -4.25 11.07 -9.84
CA ALA A 44 -3.23 12.08 -10.17
C ALA A 44 -3.28 12.41 -11.67
N ALA A 45 -3.34 13.69 -12.00
CA ALA A 45 -3.28 14.23 -13.36
C ALA A 45 -1.82 14.53 -13.77
N PRO A 46 -1.45 14.46 -15.08
CA PRO A 46 -0.06 14.62 -15.52
C PRO A 46 0.30 16.08 -15.87
N ALA A 47 1.56 16.48 -15.57
CA ALA A 47 2.19 17.72 -16.06
C ALA A 47 3.72 17.54 -16.23
N PRO A 48 4.39 18.34 -17.09
CA PRO A 48 5.58 17.93 -17.84
C PRO A 48 6.93 18.22 -17.17
N VAL A 49 7.96 17.53 -17.69
CA VAL A 49 9.37 17.53 -17.26
C VAL A 49 10.20 18.60 -17.99
N ALA A 50 11.21 19.14 -17.29
CA ALA A 50 12.41 19.72 -17.91
C ALA A 50 13.65 19.38 -17.06
N ALA A 51 14.63 18.73 -17.71
CA ALA A 51 16.03 18.60 -17.29
C ALA A 51 16.78 19.93 -17.62
N ASP A 52 18.01 20.23 -17.27
CA ASP A 52 19.21 19.46 -16.88
C ASP A 52 20.25 20.50 -16.37
N ALA A 53 21.22 20.13 -15.53
CA ALA A 53 22.46 20.91 -15.40
C ALA A 53 23.64 20.07 -14.87
N ALA A 54 24.67 20.01 -15.70
CA ALA A 54 25.89 19.22 -15.58
C ALA A 54 26.97 19.86 -14.69
N ALA A 55 27.97 19.02 -14.40
CA ALA A 55 29.08 19.19 -13.47
C ALA A 55 30.34 19.92 -14.04
N ALA A 56 31.19 20.42 -13.14
CA ALA A 56 32.66 20.56 -13.22
C ALA A 56 33.14 20.97 -11.79
N GLY A 57 34.31 20.65 -11.22
CA GLY A 57 35.54 19.96 -11.64
C GLY A 57 36.78 20.60 -10.98
N GLY A 58 37.21 20.11 -9.79
CA GLY A 58 38.56 20.17 -9.14
C GLY A 58 39.23 21.53 -8.77
N PRO A 59 40.40 21.56 -8.08
CA PRO A 59 41.05 20.58 -7.20
C PRO A 59 41.30 21.10 -5.75
N ALA A 60 41.99 20.30 -4.94
CA ALA A 60 42.20 20.43 -3.49
C ALA A 60 43.37 21.35 -3.08
N GLU A 61 43.29 21.91 -1.86
CA GLU A 61 44.47 22.30 -1.08
C GLU A 61 44.21 22.08 0.42
N ALA A 62 45.12 21.35 1.08
CA ALA A 62 45.04 20.96 2.47
C ALA A 62 45.73 22.01 3.35
N ALA A 63 44.98 22.58 4.30
CA ALA A 63 45.54 23.32 5.43
C ALA A 63 45.09 22.66 6.73
N ALA A 64 46.05 22.11 7.47
CA ALA A 64 45.86 21.52 8.78
C ALA A 64 45.53 22.62 9.81
N GLY A 65 44.24 22.85 10.04
CA GLY A 65 43.72 23.59 11.19
C GLY A 65 43.15 22.59 12.20
N ALA A 66 43.55 22.73 13.48
CA ALA A 66 43.00 21.94 14.59
C ALA A 66 41.46 21.97 14.57
N PRO A 67 40.75 20.87 14.90
CA PRO A 67 39.30 20.83 14.78
C PRO A 67 38.70 21.76 15.84
N ALA A 68 38.28 22.95 15.41
CA ALA A 68 37.24 23.67 16.11
C ALA A 68 36.05 22.70 16.21
N ALA A 69 35.57 22.46 17.43
CA ALA A 69 34.37 21.66 17.65
C ALA A 69 33.26 22.22 16.76
N ALA A 70 32.98 21.53 15.65
CA ALA A 70 31.87 21.89 14.79
C ALA A 70 30.62 21.73 15.66
N GLN A 71 30.03 22.85 16.05
CA GLN A 71 28.75 22.83 16.73
C GLN A 71 27.79 22.09 15.80
N LEU A 72 27.38 20.88 16.18
CA LEU A 72 26.32 20.19 15.46
C LEU A 72 25.12 21.13 15.47
N LYS A 73 24.71 21.61 14.30
CA LYS A 73 23.42 22.27 14.15
C LYS A 73 22.37 21.29 14.68
N ALA A 74 21.59 21.75 15.65
CA ALA A 74 20.51 20.95 16.22
C ALA A 74 19.66 20.39 15.08
N VAL A 75 19.53 19.06 15.03
CA VAL A 75 18.64 18.41 14.08
C VAL A 75 17.22 18.81 14.49
N PRO A 76 16.45 19.44 13.59
CA PRO A 76 15.09 19.85 13.92
C PRO A 76 14.26 18.61 14.31
N PRO A 77 13.36 18.72 15.29
CA PRO A 77 12.54 17.58 15.70
C PRO A 77 11.75 17.04 14.51
N LEU A 78 11.66 15.71 14.37
CA LEU A 78 11.15 15.05 13.15
C LEU A 78 9.79 15.58 12.68
N VAL A 79 8.91 15.99 13.60
CA VAL A 79 7.60 16.62 13.32
C VAL A 79 7.74 17.90 12.48
N THR A 80 8.77 18.72 12.72
CA THR A 80 8.97 19.96 11.97
C THR A 80 9.44 19.73 10.54
N ALA A 81 9.98 18.54 10.24
CA ALA A 81 10.32 18.12 8.89
C ALA A 81 9.09 17.63 8.09
N VAL A 82 7.93 17.43 8.74
CA VAL A 82 6.67 17.07 8.08
C VAL A 82 5.95 18.33 7.58
N PRO A 83 5.54 18.40 6.30
CA PRO A 83 4.77 19.52 5.77
C PRO A 83 3.45 19.71 6.50
N LYS A 84 3.07 20.98 6.75
CA LYS A 84 1.93 21.35 7.60
C LYS A 84 0.62 20.63 7.27
N ASP A 85 0.32 20.45 5.98
CA ASP A 85 -0.98 19.92 5.51
C ASP A 85 -1.09 18.39 5.66
N ILE A 86 0.00 17.73 5.98
CA ILE A 86 0.05 16.29 6.25
C ILE A 86 0.71 15.99 7.61
N ARG A 87 0.73 16.95 8.54
CA ARG A 87 1.22 16.67 9.90
C ARG A 87 0.25 15.76 10.65
N PRO A 88 0.76 14.82 11.46
CA PRO A 88 -0.10 14.13 12.43
C PRO A 88 -0.63 15.17 13.45
N PRO A 89 -1.65 14.81 14.27
CA PRO A 89 -2.15 15.69 15.32
C PRO A 89 -1.04 16.21 16.24
N ASP A 90 -1.21 17.44 16.73
CA ASP A 90 -0.26 18.06 17.65
C ASP A 90 -0.02 17.17 18.88
N GLY A 91 1.24 17.07 19.29
CA GLY A 91 1.66 16.21 20.40
C GLY A 91 2.04 14.77 20.01
N SER A 92 1.77 14.35 18.77
CA SER A 92 2.14 13.01 18.30
C SER A 92 3.65 12.77 18.36
N GLN A 93 4.05 11.59 18.83
CA GLN A 93 5.46 11.19 18.98
C GLN A 93 5.85 10.17 17.92
N PRO A 94 7.02 10.30 17.26
CA PRO A 94 7.44 9.32 16.29
C PRO A 94 7.89 8.03 16.99
N ILE A 95 7.33 6.90 16.59
CA ILE A 95 7.73 5.57 17.12
C ILE A 95 8.66 4.81 16.17
N GLY A 96 8.77 5.25 14.91
CA GLY A 96 9.74 4.71 13.97
C GLY A 96 9.72 5.38 12.62
N ALA A 97 10.87 5.34 11.94
CA ALA A 97 11.04 5.84 10.58
C ALA A 97 11.66 4.73 9.72
N PHE A 98 11.08 4.47 8.54
CA PHE A 98 11.43 3.35 7.69
C PHE A 98 11.50 3.77 6.23
N VAL A 99 12.63 3.49 5.57
CA VAL A 99 12.82 3.78 4.15
C VAL A 99 12.37 2.60 3.30
N VAL A 100 11.74 2.87 2.17
CA VAL A 100 11.46 1.84 1.16
C VAL A 100 12.78 1.42 0.52
N THR A 101 13.14 0.15 0.68
CA THR A 101 14.35 -0.45 0.08
C THR A 101 14.07 -1.15 -1.24
N ALA A 102 12.86 -1.72 -1.37
CA ALA A 102 12.29 -2.21 -2.62
C ALA A 102 10.79 -1.95 -2.56
N GLY A 103 10.18 -1.44 -3.62
CA GLY A 103 8.73 -1.24 -3.61
C GLY A 103 8.15 -0.81 -4.94
N THR A 104 6.92 -1.24 -5.21
CA THR A 104 6.15 -0.90 -6.41
C THR A 104 4.75 -0.42 -6.07
N GLN A 105 4.21 0.41 -6.96
CA GLN A 105 2.77 0.63 -7.10
C GLN A 105 2.29 -0.25 -8.24
N ASN A 106 1.40 -1.19 -7.93
CA ASN A 106 0.88 -2.15 -8.89
C ASN A 106 -0.47 -1.65 -9.42
N TYR A 107 -0.53 -1.36 -10.71
CA TYR A 107 -1.74 -0.88 -11.38
C TYR A 107 -2.35 -1.98 -12.22
N THR A 108 -3.68 -2.01 -12.26
CA THR A 108 -4.45 -2.87 -13.17
C THR A 108 -5.16 -1.99 -14.19
N CYS A 109 -4.99 -2.34 -15.46
CA CYS A 109 -5.63 -1.63 -16.55
C CYS A 109 -7.15 -1.78 -16.50
N VAL A 110 -7.85 -0.66 -16.59
CA VAL A 110 -9.30 -0.59 -16.70
C VAL A 110 -9.66 -0.07 -18.08
N VAL A 111 -10.60 -0.74 -18.75
CA VAL A 111 -11.20 -0.27 -20.00
C VAL A 111 -12.60 0.25 -19.68
N PRO A 112 -12.85 1.57 -19.76
CA PRO A 112 -14.18 2.12 -19.59
C PRO A 112 -15.17 1.54 -20.62
N ALA A 113 -16.45 1.44 -20.24
CA ALA A 113 -17.48 0.98 -21.16
C ALA A 113 -17.52 1.88 -22.41
N GLY A 114 -17.47 1.26 -23.60
CA GLY A 114 -17.46 1.97 -24.89
C GLY A 114 -16.09 2.51 -25.33
N ALA A 115 -15.02 2.31 -24.54
CA ALA A 115 -13.66 2.66 -24.96
C ALA A 115 -13.00 1.49 -25.71
N THR A 116 -12.17 1.82 -26.71
CA THR A 116 -11.35 0.86 -27.46
C THR A 116 -9.96 0.64 -26.84
N THR A 117 -9.56 1.49 -25.89
CA THR A 117 -8.25 1.43 -25.21
C THR A 117 -8.47 1.68 -23.72
N GLY A 118 -7.77 0.91 -22.88
CA GLY A 118 -7.79 1.08 -21.43
C GLY A 118 -6.72 2.04 -20.93
N GLY A 119 -6.82 2.38 -19.65
CA GLY A 119 -5.81 3.14 -18.94
C GLY A 119 -5.52 2.53 -17.57
N TYR A 120 -4.29 2.75 -17.10
CA TYR A 120 -3.94 2.52 -15.70
C TYR A 120 -4.52 3.67 -14.87
N THR A 121 -5.67 3.45 -14.27
CA THR A 121 -6.32 4.44 -13.41
C THR A 121 -5.61 4.50 -12.05
N GLY A 122 -5.75 5.61 -11.32
CA GLY A 122 -4.98 5.93 -10.10
C GLY A 122 -5.18 5.01 -8.87
N ASN A 123 -5.78 3.83 -9.04
CA ASN A 123 -5.92 2.83 -7.99
C ASN A 123 -4.77 1.83 -8.13
N SER A 124 -3.73 2.01 -7.32
CA SER A 124 -2.65 1.04 -7.19
C SER A 124 -2.77 0.21 -5.91
N VAL A 125 -2.17 -0.97 -5.96
CA VAL A 125 -1.88 -1.78 -4.77
C VAL A 125 -0.38 -1.66 -4.47
N PRO A 126 0.03 -1.17 -3.29
CA PRO A 126 1.43 -1.16 -2.90
C PRO A 126 1.94 -2.58 -2.66
N GLU A 127 3.23 -2.78 -2.92
CA GLU A 127 4.01 -3.93 -2.47
C GLU A 127 5.43 -3.42 -2.18
N ALA A 128 5.88 -3.45 -0.93
CA ALA A 128 7.16 -2.84 -0.55
C ALA A 128 7.79 -3.44 0.71
N GLN A 129 9.12 -3.50 0.69
CA GLN A 129 9.99 -3.83 1.80
C GLN A 129 10.62 -2.56 2.38
N LEU A 130 10.29 -2.27 3.63
CA LEU A 130 10.74 -1.11 4.38
C LEU A 130 11.82 -1.51 5.38
N LEU A 131 12.79 -0.64 5.62
CA LEU A 131 13.86 -0.85 6.59
C LEU A 131 14.02 0.38 7.49
N GLY A 132 14.10 0.15 8.80
CA GLY A 132 14.33 1.19 9.80
C GLY A 132 14.97 0.64 11.06
N THR A 133 15.12 1.47 12.09
CA THR A 133 15.69 1.10 13.39
C THR A 133 14.89 -0.01 14.09
N GLY A 134 13.62 -0.15 13.73
CA GLY A 134 12.70 -1.17 14.20
C GLY A 134 12.79 -2.55 13.54
N GLY A 135 13.60 -2.69 12.50
CA GLY A 135 13.66 -3.88 11.65
C GLY A 135 13.00 -3.68 10.30
N ARG A 136 12.53 -4.79 9.70
CA ARG A 136 11.86 -4.80 8.40
C ARG A 136 10.35 -4.76 8.56
N ILE A 137 9.71 -4.02 7.66
CA ILE A 137 8.26 -3.96 7.54
C ILE A 137 7.88 -4.32 6.11
N HIS A 138 6.93 -5.24 5.96
CA HIS A 138 6.26 -5.50 4.70
C HIS A 138 5.04 -4.59 4.56
N HIS A 139 4.97 -3.82 3.47
CA HIS A 139 3.87 -2.93 3.16
C HIS A 139 3.13 -3.41 1.91
N PHE A 140 1.82 -3.68 2.04
CA PHE A 140 1.04 -4.35 1.00
C PHE A 140 -0.46 -3.98 1.07
N ALA A 141 -1.24 -4.37 0.06
CA ALA A 141 -2.71 -4.30 0.06
C ALA A 141 -3.32 -2.90 0.34
N GLY A 142 -4.54 -2.85 0.87
CA GLY A 142 -5.32 -1.62 1.06
C GLY A 142 -5.01 -0.86 2.35
N PRO A 143 -4.00 0.01 2.30
CA PRO A 143 -2.63 -0.25 2.74
C PRO A 143 -2.50 -0.87 4.15
N SER A 144 -1.63 -1.89 4.25
CA SER A 144 -1.23 -2.60 5.48
C SER A 144 0.28 -2.52 5.69
N TRP A 145 0.72 -2.57 6.94
CA TRP A 145 2.12 -2.68 7.33
C TRP A 145 2.26 -3.79 8.38
N GLN A 146 3.14 -4.75 8.12
CA GLN A 146 3.45 -5.83 9.05
C GLN A 146 4.94 -5.83 9.38
N SER A 147 5.25 -5.82 10.68
CA SER A 147 6.59 -6.03 11.18
C SER A 147 7.01 -7.49 11.00
N GLU A 148 8.14 -7.70 10.32
CA GLU A 148 8.71 -9.06 10.17
C GLU A 148 9.33 -9.59 11.46
N ARG A 149 9.61 -8.69 12.43
CA ARG A 149 10.30 -9.03 13.68
C ARG A 149 9.36 -9.62 14.72
N ASP A 150 8.17 -9.04 14.87
CA ASP A 150 7.22 -9.37 15.93
C ASP A 150 5.80 -9.67 15.42
N GLY A 151 5.57 -9.55 14.10
CA GLY A 151 4.28 -9.86 13.48
C GLY A 151 3.20 -8.80 13.71
N SER A 152 3.50 -7.72 14.45
CA SER A 152 2.56 -6.61 14.64
C SER A 152 2.14 -6.04 13.28
N LEU A 153 0.85 -5.81 13.11
CA LEU A 153 0.23 -5.40 11.85
C LEU A 153 -0.74 -4.25 12.07
N VAL A 154 -0.69 -3.26 11.18
CA VAL A 154 -1.67 -2.17 11.13
C VAL A 154 -2.22 -2.00 9.73
N THR A 155 -3.49 -1.57 9.64
CA THR A 155 -4.09 -1.02 8.41
C THR A 155 -4.37 0.46 8.59
N ALA A 156 -4.37 1.24 7.51
CA ALA A 156 -4.65 2.68 7.61
C ALA A 156 -5.46 3.20 6.42
N THR A 157 -6.11 4.34 6.61
CA THR A 157 -6.80 5.08 5.56
C THR A 157 -6.17 6.45 5.38
N LYS A 158 -6.03 6.89 4.13
CA LYS A 158 -5.58 8.24 3.80
C LYS A 158 -6.53 9.29 4.36
N THR A 159 -5.99 10.28 5.06
CA THR A 159 -6.76 11.44 5.59
C THR A 159 -6.34 12.76 4.96
N ALA A 160 -5.09 12.89 4.53
CA ALA A 160 -4.62 14.06 3.79
C ALA A 160 -3.53 13.68 2.77
N ALA A 161 -3.38 14.52 1.75
CA ALA A 161 -2.35 14.38 0.73
C ALA A 161 -1.85 15.75 0.29
N LEU A 162 -0.58 15.84 -0.05
CA LEU A 162 -0.04 16.98 -0.80
C LEU A 162 -0.31 16.81 -2.30
N PRO A 163 -0.36 17.91 -3.07
CA PRO A 163 -0.29 17.83 -4.52
C PRO A 163 0.92 16.98 -4.95
N PRO A 164 0.75 16.02 -5.87
CA PRO A 164 1.86 15.17 -6.30
C PRO A 164 2.93 16.00 -7.00
N ARG A 165 4.20 15.67 -6.74
CA ARG A 165 5.33 16.21 -7.52
C ARG A 165 5.42 15.47 -8.85
N ALA A 166 6.02 16.12 -9.84
CA ALA A 166 6.24 15.50 -11.15
C ALA A 166 6.98 14.14 -10.98
N GLY A 167 6.40 13.08 -11.55
CA GLY A 167 6.98 11.73 -11.51
C GLY A 167 6.94 11.04 -10.15
N ALA A 168 6.17 11.52 -9.18
CA ALA A 168 6.05 10.92 -7.85
C ALA A 168 4.59 10.76 -7.41
N ILE A 169 4.28 9.64 -6.75
CA ILE A 169 3.03 9.49 -6.01
C ILE A 169 2.91 10.52 -4.88
N PRO A 170 1.69 10.87 -4.43
CA PRO A 170 1.50 11.87 -3.39
C PRO A 170 2.17 11.50 -2.06
N GLU A 171 2.64 12.52 -1.35
CA GLU A 171 2.94 12.41 0.09
C GLU A 171 1.65 12.50 0.89
N LEU A 172 1.56 11.68 1.94
CA LEU A 172 0.32 11.41 2.64
C LEU A 172 0.43 11.59 4.16
N LEU A 173 -0.71 11.91 4.76
CA LEU A 173 -1.06 11.50 6.11
C LEU A 173 -2.11 10.38 6.02
N LEU A 174 -1.90 9.32 6.80
CA LEU A 174 -2.83 8.23 6.97
C LEU A 174 -3.14 8.06 8.46
N GLN A 175 -4.37 7.65 8.75
CA GLN A 175 -4.83 7.29 10.09
C GLN A 175 -4.98 5.78 10.18
N VAL A 176 -4.38 5.17 11.19
CA VAL A 176 -4.48 3.74 11.47
C VAL A 176 -5.93 3.40 11.85
N LYS A 177 -6.42 2.27 11.32
CA LYS A 177 -7.80 1.80 11.49
C LYS A 177 -7.89 0.52 12.30
N THR A 178 -6.89 -0.35 12.16
CA THR A 178 -6.84 -1.61 12.92
C THR A 178 -5.42 -1.90 13.34
N HIS A 179 -5.32 -2.60 14.47
CA HIS A 179 -4.09 -3.18 14.99
C HIS A 179 -4.29 -4.67 15.17
N SER A 180 -3.23 -5.44 14.95
CA SER A 180 -3.17 -6.86 15.25
C SER A 180 -1.78 -7.23 15.77
N GLY A 181 -1.73 -8.14 16.73
CA GLY A 181 -0.49 -8.49 17.43
C GLY A 181 -0.02 -7.40 18.40
N SER A 182 1.12 -7.66 19.03
CA SER A 182 1.83 -6.73 19.91
C SER A 182 3.26 -6.55 19.40
N GLY A 183 3.83 -5.37 19.57
CA GLY A 183 5.16 -5.08 19.04
C GLY A 183 5.28 -3.67 18.48
N ILE A 184 6.23 -3.46 17.58
CA ILE A 184 6.63 -2.11 17.20
C ILE A 184 5.52 -1.24 16.56
N LEU A 185 4.51 -1.86 15.96
CA LEU A 185 3.39 -1.14 15.33
C LEU A 185 2.14 -1.01 16.22
N ASP A 186 2.15 -1.57 17.44
CA ASP A 186 0.95 -1.62 18.30
C ASP A 186 0.47 -0.24 18.78
N ARG A 187 1.38 0.74 18.90
CA ARG A 187 1.07 2.14 19.26
C ARG A 187 0.95 3.08 18.06
N ALA A 188 0.92 2.57 16.82
CA ALA A 188 0.81 3.46 15.66
C ALA A 188 -0.63 3.97 15.50
N ASP A 189 -0.84 5.28 15.57
CA ASP A 189 -2.13 5.93 15.31
C ASP A 189 -2.16 6.65 13.96
N TYR A 190 -1.01 7.18 13.53
CA TYR A 190 -0.86 7.86 12.26
C TYR A 190 0.39 7.39 11.54
N ILE A 191 0.34 7.48 10.20
CA ILE A 191 1.45 7.13 9.34
C ILE A 191 1.61 8.26 8.32
N ASN A 192 2.83 8.75 8.16
CA ASN A 192 3.18 9.59 7.03
C ASN A 192 3.88 8.79 5.94
N ARG A 193 3.56 9.09 4.68
CA ARG A 193 4.37 8.74 3.52
C ARG A 193 5.02 10.02 2.98
N LEU A 194 6.34 10.13 3.12
CA LEU A 194 7.11 11.34 2.82
C LEU A 194 8.18 11.06 1.77
N TYR A 195 8.73 12.13 1.20
CA TYR A 195 9.87 12.12 0.29
C TYR A 195 9.70 11.12 -0.87
N THR A 196 8.52 11.13 -1.48
CA THR A 196 8.17 10.19 -2.54
C THR A 196 8.89 10.47 -3.85
N SER A 197 9.23 9.41 -4.58
CA SER A 197 9.70 9.46 -5.98
C SER A 197 9.21 8.21 -6.72
N GLY A 198 8.81 8.34 -7.99
CA GLY A 198 8.32 7.23 -8.80
C GLY A 198 6.89 6.81 -8.43
N GLY A 199 6.53 5.60 -8.87
CA GLY A 199 5.24 4.97 -8.57
C GLY A 199 4.04 5.51 -9.34
N VAL A 200 4.21 6.45 -10.28
CA VAL A 200 3.11 7.05 -11.03
C VAL A 200 2.55 6.07 -12.07
N ALA A 201 1.23 6.01 -12.19
CA ALA A 201 0.56 5.22 -13.22
C ALA A 201 1.07 5.58 -14.63
N PRO A 202 1.42 4.59 -15.48
CA PRO A 202 1.83 4.88 -16.84
C PRO A 202 0.70 5.51 -17.65
N ALA A 203 1.01 6.53 -18.46
CA ALA A 203 0.05 7.18 -19.35
C ALA A 203 -0.18 6.40 -20.67
N THR A 204 0.48 5.26 -20.83
CA THR A 204 0.33 4.40 -22.01
C THR A 204 -1.03 3.70 -22.01
N GLY A 205 -1.62 3.55 -23.19
CA GLY A 205 -2.79 2.69 -23.36
C GLY A 205 -2.48 1.24 -23.00
N CYS A 206 -3.49 0.52 -22.53
CA CYS A 206 -3.36 -0.88 -22.09
C CYS A 206 -4.63 -1.70 -22.40
N THR A 207 -4.54 -3.02 -22.23
CA THR A 207 -5.68 -3.95 -22.37
C THR A 207 -6.25 -4.32 -21.00
N ALA A 208 -7.56 -4.58 -20.93
CA ALA A 208 -8.24 -4.89 -19.68
C ALA A 208 -7.53 -6.02 -18.90
N GLY A 209 -7.28 -5.80 -17.60
CA GLY A 209 -6.63 -6.77 -16.73
C GLY A 209 -5.10 -6.84 -16.85
N GLN A 210 -4.50 -6.18 -17.84
CA GLN A 210 -3.04 -6.03 -17.89
C GLN A 210 -2.56 -5.31 -16.63
N THR A 211 -1.53 -5.82 -15.98
CA THR A 211 -0.93 -5.23 -14.79
C THR A 211 0.43 -4.61 -15.09
N VAL A 212 0.81 -3.61 -14.30
CA VAL A 212 2.15 -3.02 -14.34
C VAL A 212 2.61 -2.65 -12.93
N SER A 213 3.85 -2.98 -12.62
CA SER A 213 4.49 -2.63 -11.36
C SER A 213 5.43 -1.46 -11.58
N VAL A 214 5.12 -0.31 -10.99
CA VAL A 214 5.93 0.91 -11.12
C VAL A 214 6.75 1.11 -9.85
N PRO A 215 8.09 1.07 -9.91
CA PRO A 215 8.93 1.25 -8.74
C PRO A 215 8.72 2.63 -8.08
N TYR A 216 8.79 2.67 -6.75
CA TYR A 216 8.76 3.92 -6.00
C TYR A 216 9.72 3.89 -4.80
N LYS A 217 10.03 5.07 -4.29
CA LYS A 217 10.71 5.27 -3.01
C LYS A 217 9.86 6.17 -2.12
N ALA A 218 10.00 5.99 -0.81
CA ALA A 218 9.39 6.84 0.21
C ALA A 218 10.10 6.64 1.55
N LEU A 219 9.88 7.58 2.46
CA LEU A 219 10.09 7.43 3.89
C LEU A 219 8.72 7.30 4.57
N TYR A 220 8.53 6.24 5.35
CA TYR A 220 7.39 6.10 6.22
C TYR A 220 7.75 6.48 7.65
N VAL A 221 6.91 7.29 8.30
CA VAL A 221 7.05 7.62 9.73
C VAL A 221 5.78 7.20 10.43
N PHE A 222 5.91 6.41 11.48
CA PHE A 222 4.81 5.96 12.32
C PHE A 222 4.77 6.81 13.58
N TRP A 223 3.56 7.19 14.00
CA TRP A 223 3.32 8.11 15.09
C TRP A 223 2.35 7.52 16.11
N ASP A 224 2.65 7.74 17.37
CA ASP A 224 1.79 7.50 18.53
C ASP A 224 1.14 8.83 18.90
N ALA A 225 -0.18 8.90 18.82
CA ALA A 225 -0.93 10.12 19.11
C ALA A 225 -1.02 10.33 20.63
N PRO A 226 -1.08 11.58 21.12
CA PRO A 226 -1.30 11.79 22.54
C PRO A 226 -2.63 11.17 22.95
N ALA A 227 -2.66 10.58 24.14
CA ALA A 227 -3.92 10.13 24.75
C ALA A 227 -4.90 11.31 24.82
N ALA A 228 -6.16 11.06 24.45
CA ALA A 228 -7.24 12.02 24.53
C ALA A 228 -7.58 12.41 25.97
#